data_AF-A0A183CYN5-F1
#
_entry.id   AF-A0A183CYN5-F1
#
_cell.length_a   1.000
_cell.length_b   1.000
_cell.length_c   1.000
_cell.angle_alpha   90.00
_cell.angle_beta   90.00
_cell.angle_gamma   90.00
#
_symmetry.space_group_name_H-M   'P 1'
#
loop_
_entity.id
_entity.type
_entity.pdbx_description
1 polymer ?
#
loop_
_entity_poly.entity_id
_entity_poly.type
_entity_poly.pdbx_seq_one_letter_code
_entity_poly.pdbx_strand_id
1 'polypeptide(L)'
;MLQALIPGWSIHRYCLRVLLLLQQLLVLAAATQAMDTTQRCSNDTDVMDHLLTETALRYNRHKLPSRPVVVRIEMWIQEVTSVSELTQDFEIG
;
A
#
# COMPACT_ATOMS: atom_id res chain seq x y z
N MET A 1 30.44 59.69 -18.39
CA MET A 1 29.05 59.17 -18.28
C MET A 1 29.06 58.01 -17.31
N LEU A 2 28.19 58.07 -16.30
CA LEU A 2 28.21 57.34 -15.02
C LEU A 2 28.35 55.81 -15.12
N GLN A 3 29.32 55.25 -14.40
CA GLN A 3 29.31 53.84 -13.97
C GLN A 3 28.38 53.71 -12.76
N ALA A 4 27.22 53.08 -12.94
CA ALA A 4 26.30 52.76 -11.87
C ALA A 4 26.80 51.52 -11.11
N LEU A 5 27.53 51.73 -10.01
CA LEU A 5 27.79 50.70 -9.01
C LEU A 5 26.46 50.34 -8.33
N ILE A 6 25.88 49.19 -8.69
CA ILE A 6 24.76 48.62 -7.94
C ILE A 6 25.30 48.30 -6.53
N PRO A 7 24.70 48.81 -5.44
CA PRO A 7 25.23 48.61 -4.11
C PRO A 7 25.09 47.13 -3.72
N GLY A 8 26.22 46.40 -3.69
CA GLY A 8 26.28 44.97 -3.37
C GLY A 8 25.63 44.59 -2.04
N TRP A 9 25.41 45.57 -1.16
CA TRP A 9 24.73 45.42 0.14
C TRP A 9 23.23 45.15 -0.03
N SER A 10 22.63 45.59 -1.12
CA SER A 10 21.22 45.29 -1.42
C SER A 10 21.06 43.81 -1.78
N ILE A 11 21.91 43.30 -2.68
CA ILE A 11 21.91 41.90 -3.13
C ILE A 11 22.16 40.95 -1.96
N HIS A 12 23.11 41.28 -1.08
CA HIS A 12 23.38 40.50 0.12
C HIS A 12 22.17 40.41 1.05
N ARG A 13 21.44 41.52 1.26
CA ARG A 13 20.24 41.55 2.11
C ARG A 13 19.08 40.77 1.49
N TYR A 14 18.92 40.82 0.16
CA TYR A 14 17.95 39.99 -0.56
C TYR A 14 18.29 38.51 -0.45
N CYS A 15 19.56 38.14 -0.66
CA CYS A 15 20.00 36.74 -0.58
C CYS A 15 19.81 36.17 0.84
N LEU A 16 20.15 36.95 1.87
CA LEU A 16 19.94 36.55 3.27
C LEU A 16 18.45 36.35 3.60
N ARG A 17 17.56 37.24 3.11
CA ARG A 17 16.11 37.09 3.30
C ARG A 17 15.55 35.86 2.59
N VAL A 18 15.98 35.60 1.36
CA VAL A 18 15.57 34.40 0.62
C VAL A 18 16.05 33.14 1.32
N LEU A 19 17.30 33.11 1.80
CA LEU A 19 17.85 31.98 2.55
C LEU A 19 17.04 31.72 3.84
N LEU A 20 16.71 32.79 4.59
CA LEU A 20 15.89 32.68 5.81
C LEU A 20 14.46 32.21 5.50
N LEU A 21 13.84 32.67 4.42
CA LEU A 21 12.51 32.22 4.00
C LEU A 21 12.53 30.75 3.56
N LEU A 22 13.57 30.33 2.83
CA LEU A 22 13.77 28.93 2.45
C LEU A 22 13.97 28.04 3.68
N GLN A 23 14.74 28.51 4.68
CA GLN A 23 14.93 27.81 5.94
C GLN A 23 13.62 27.69 6.74
N GLN A 24 12.80 28.74 6.77
CA GLN A 24 11.48 28.71 7.42
C GLN A 24 10.50 27.77 6.72
N LEU A 25 10.48 27.77 5.38
CA LEU A 25 9.68 26.83 4.58
C LEU A 25 10.08 25.37 4.81
N LEU A 26 11.39 25.10 4.90
CA LEU A 26 11.92 23.76 5.14
C LEU A 26 11.55 23.24 6.55
N VAL A 27 11.56 24.12 7.57
CA VAL A 27 11.13 23.78 8.94
C VAL A 27 9.62 23.51 9.00
N LEU A 28 8.79 24.30 8.28
CA LEU A 28 7.35 24.07 8.22
C LEU A 28 7.02 22.73 7.55
N ALA A 29 7.75 22.37 6.49
CA ALA A 29 7.60 21.09 5.79
C ALA A 29 8.08 19.88 6.62
N ALA A 30 9.03 20.08 7.55
CA ALA A 30 9.46 19.04 8.48
C ALA A 30 8.47 18.85 9.64
N ALA A 31 7.85 19.94 10.11
CA ALA A 31 6.89 19.92 11.23
C ALA A 31 5.58 19.18 10.92
N THR A 32 5.24 18.98 9.64
CA THR A 32 4.07 18.18 9.22
C THR A 32 4.31 16.68 9.27
N GLN A 33 5.52 16.21 9.65
CA GLN A 33 5.86 14.79 9.75
C GLN A 33 5.80 14.23 11.17
N ALA A 34 5.00 14.83 12.06
CA ALA A 34 4.48 14.12 13.23
C ALA A 34 3.44 13.10 12.74
N MET A 35 3.95 12.08 12.06
CA MET A 35 3.19 11.01 11.44
C MET A 35 2.65 10.13 12.56
N ASP A 36 1.33 10.17 12.73
CA ASP A 36 0.58 9.22 13.52
C ASP A 36 0.94 7.80 13.06
N THR A 37 1.74 7.11 13.87
CA THR A 37 2.18 5.73 13.61
C THR A 37 1.05 4.73 13.82
N THR A 38 -0.15 5.19 14.19
CA THR A 38 -1.25 4.34 14.64
C THR A 38 -2.31 4.06 13.57
N GLN A 39 -2.27 4.67 12.37
CA GLN A 39 -3.40 4.50 11.44
C GLN A 39 -3.06 4.63 9.95
N ARG A 40 -2.27 3.69 9.43
CA ARG A 40 -2.33 3.32 8.00
C ARG A 40 -2.78 1.88 7.84
N CYS A 41 -3.85 1.50 8.53
CA CYS A 41 -4.57 0.28 8.22
C CYS A 41 -5.43 0.56 6.99
N SER A 42 -5.26 -0.26 5.95
CA SER A 42 -6.18 -0.28 4.81
C SER A 42 -7.42 -1.09 5.19
N ASN A 43 -8.58 -0.75 4.62
CA ASN A 43 -9.78 -1.55 4.80
C ASN A 43 -9.61 -2.87 4.03
N ASP A 44 -10.09 -3.99 4.58
CA ASP A 44 -10.10 -5.29 3.90
C ASP A 44 -10.69 -5.21 2.49
N THR A 45 -11.72 -4.38 2.31
CA THR A 45 -12.35 -4.14 0.99
C THR A 45 -11.37 -3.52 0.00
N ASP A 46 -10.60 -2.52 0.45
CA ASP A 46 -9.59 -1.84 -0.38
C ASP A 46 -8.46 -2.81 -0.74
N VAL A 47 -8.04 -3.65 0.21
CA VAL A 47 -7.02 -4.69 -0.03
C VAL A 47 -7.51 -5.71 -1.05
N MET A 48 -8.73 -6.19 -0.90
CA MET A 48 -9.30 -7.18 -1.81
C MET A 48 -9.51 -6.60 -3.22
N ASP A 49 -9.98 -5.37 -3.34
CA ASP A 49 -10.15 -4.71 -4.64
C ASP A 49 -8.80 -4.45 -5.32
N HIS A 50 -7.78 -4.05 -4.55
CA HIS A 50 -6.42 -3.92 -5.08
C HIS A 50 -5.87 -5.26 -5.62
N LEU A 51 -6.12 -6.38 -4.94
CA LEU A 51 -5.67 -7.72 -5.38
C LEU A 51 -6.47 -8.28 -6.57
N LEU A 52 -7.77 -7.99 -6.65
CA LEU A 52 -8.69 -8.59 -7.62
C LEU A 52 -8.99 -7.71 -8.83
N THR A 53 -8.77 -6.40 -8.73
CA THR A 53 -9.14 -5.40 -9.74
C THR A 53 -7.96 -4.53 -10.16
N GLU A 54 -7.20 -3.95 -9.22
CA GLU A 54 -6.15 -2.96 -9.55
C GLU A 54 -4.81 -3.59 -9.97
N THR A 55 -4.36 -4.63 -9.26
CA THR A 55 -3.25 -5.50 -9.71
C THR A 55 -3.69 -6.47 -10.83
N ALA A 56 -4.99 -6.49 -11.13
CA ALA A 56 -5.63 -7.45 -12.01
C ALA A 56 -5.50 -7.17 -13.51
N LEU A 57 -4.49 -6.39 -13.94
CA LEU A 57 -3.94 -6.60 -15.28
C LEU A 57 -3.44 -8.05 -15.46
N ARG A 58 -3.25 -8.83 -14.38
CA ARG A 58 -2.71 -10.20 -14.42
C ARG A 58 -3.51 -11.28 -13.67
N TYR A 59 -4.45 -10.93 -12.80
CA TYR A 59 -5.27 -11.93 -12.12
C TYR A 59 -6.42 -12.36 -13.03
N ASN A 60 -6.45 -13.64 -13.39
CA ASN A 60 -7.53 -14.24 -14.18
C ASN A 60 -8.05 -15.46 -13.44
N ARG A 61 -9.30 -15.38 -12.97
CA ARG A 61 -9.99 -16.46 -12.23
C ARG A 61 -10.16 -17.77 -13.01
N HIS A 62 -10.04 -17.73 -14.34
CA HIS A 62 -10.16 -18.90 -15.21
C HIS A 62 -8.80 -19.50 -15.58
N LYS A 63 -7.70 -18.93 -15.07
CA LYS A 63 -6.34 -19.37 -15.37
C LYS A 63 -5.72 -20.06 -14.15
N LEU A 64 -5.26 -21.30 -14.35
CA LEU A 64 -4.49 -22.02 -13.35
C LEU A 64 -3.09 -21.39 -13.14
N PRO A 65 -2.48 -21.54 -11.95
CA PRO A 65 -1.11 -21.09 -11.69
C PRO A 65 -0.13 -21.64 -12.72
N SER A 66 0.73 -20.77 -13.28
CA SER A 66 1.68 -21.15 -14.34
C SER A 66 2.94 -21.85 -13.83
N ARG A 67 3.18 -21.83 -12.52
CA ARG A 67 4.27 -22.57 -11.86
C ARG A 67 3.65 -23.69 -11.01
N PRO A 68 4.33 -24.83 -10.84
CA PRO A 68 3.87 -25.88 -9.95
C PRO A 68 3.63 -25.32 -8.54
N VAL A 69 2.49 -25.68 -7.97
CA VAL A 69 2.11 -25.32 -6.60
C VAL A 69 1.87 -26.59 -5.81
N VAL A 70 2.25 -26.57 -4.53
CA VAL A 70 1.97 -27.68 -3.61
C VAL A 70 0.64 -27.40 -2.94
N VAL A 71 -0.34 -28.26 -3.18
CA VAL A 71 -1.64 -28.21 -2.52
C VAL A 71 -1.58 -29.08 -1.27
N ARG A 72 -1.91 -28.51 -0.11
CA ARG A 72 -2.05 -29.26 1.15
C ARG A 72 -3.53 -29.47 1.40
N ILE A 73 -3.94 -30.74 1.51
CA ILE A 73 -5.32 -31.13 1.80
C ILE A 73 -5.38 -31.59 3.25
N GLU A 74 -6.34 -31.04 3.98
CA GLU A 74 -6.64 -31.41 5.36
C GLU A 74 -8.15 -31.63 5.46
N MET A 75 -8.56 -32.72 6.10
CA MET A 75 -9.97 -33.09 6.24
C MET A 75 -10.29 -33.28 7.72
N TRP A 76 -11.35 -32.62 8.16
CA TRP A 76 -11.92 -32.75 9.50
C TRP A 76 -13.32 -33.34 9.34
N ILE A 77 -13.49 -34.59 9.76
CA ILE A 77 -14.78 -35.30 9.71
C ILE A 77 -15.47 -35.08 11.04
N GLN A 78 -16.67 -34.49 11.02
CA GLN A 78 -17.46 -34.30 12.24
C GLN A 78 -18.20 -35.59 12.59
N GLU A 79 -18.97 -36.13 11.64
CA GLU A 79 -19.69 -37.39 11.79
C GLU A 79 -20.06 -38.05 10.46
N VAL A 80 -20.43 -39.32 10.53
CA VAL A 80 -21.06 -40.05 9.42
C VAL A 80 -22.57 -40.00 9.62
N THR A 81 -23.29 -39.37 8.70
CA THR A 81 -24.72 -39.08 8.84
C THR A 81 -25.61 -40.22 8.36
N SER A 82 -25.16 -40.98 7.35
CA SER A 82 -25.88 -42.13 6.82
C SER A 82 -24.92 -43.16 6.23
N VAL A 83 -25.33 -44.43 6.27
CA VAL A 83 -24.63 -45.55 5.62
C VAL A 83 -25.66 -46.36 4.85
N SER A 84 -25.40 -46.60 3.56
CA SER A 84 -26.28 -47.40 2.71
C SER A 84 -25.59 -48.68 2.27
N GLU A 85 -26.11 -49.80 2.75
CA GLU A 85 -25.59 -51.13 2.40
C GLU A 85 -25.91 -51.52 0.95
N LEU A 86 -27.00 -51.01 0.38
CA LEU A 86 -27.42 -51.32 -0.99
C LEU A 86 -26.47 -50.69 -2.03
N THR A 87 -25.98 -49.49 -1.75
CA THR A 87 -25.13 -48.69 -2.66
C THR A 87 -23.65 -48.70 -2.25
N GLN A 88 -23.33 -49.26 -1.08
CA GLN A 88 -21.98 -49.36 -0.53
C GLN A 88 -21.30 -47.99 -0.35
N ASP A 89 -22.07 -47.00 0.09
CA ASP A 89 -21.61 -45.63 0.34
C ASP A 89 -22.08 -45.10 1.70
N PHE A 90 -21.49 -43.98 2.09
CA PHE A 90 -21.82 -43.26 3.31
C PHE A 90 -21.73 -41.75 3.08
N GLU A 91 -22.52 -41.00 3.83
CA GLU A 91 -22.55 -39.55 3.78
C GLU A 91 -21.81 -38.96 4.99
N ILE A 92 -21.08 -37.86 4.77
CA ILE A 92 -20.33 -37.13 5.80
C ILE A 92 -20.98 -35.75 5.97
N GLY A 93 -21.19 -35.34 7.22
CA GLY A 93 -21.73 -34.02 7.62
C GLY A 93 -20.70 -33.09 8.25
#